data_AF-A0A2E5AZL8-F1
#
_entry.id   AF-A0A2E5AZL8-F1
#
_cell.length_a   1.000
_cell.length_b   1.000
_cell.length_c   1.000
_cell.angle_alpha   90.00
_cell.angle_beta   90.00
_cell.angle_gamma   90.00
#
_symmetry.space_group_name_H-M   'P 1'
#
loop_
_entity.id
_entity.type
_entity.pdbx_description
1 polymer ?
#
loop_
_entity_poly.entity_id
_entity_poly.type
_entity_poly.pdbx_seq_one_letter_code
_entity_poly.pdbx_strand_id
1 'polypeptide(L)'
;MFTNNPNQKNNLKMENQINLQKFVLPFALLLGLIRILIDVIPKTFSFSAIPYYSTFFIAFIIEVIFIVFIIKKFKKNNGILTLKQSLKIGVIIMLITGLLYTSASYIYDTYIDPEFQINTAMSFVEKFAPEIIEESRAQIAE
;
A
#
# COMPACT_ATOMS: atom_id res chain seq x y z
N MET A 1 -57.06 5.25 2.04
CA MET A 1 -56.40 4.90 3.31
C MET A 1 -55.05 4.27 2.94
N PHE A 2 -53.95 5.04 2.98
CA PHE A 2 -52.63 4.53 2.62
C PHE A 2 -52.08 3.76 3.83
N THR A 3 -52.05 2.44 3.75
CA THR A 3 -51.46 1.59 4.80
C THR A 3 -49.95 1.81 4.81
N ASN A 4 -49.46 2.57 5.79
CA ASN A 4 -48.04 2.76 6.02
C ASN A 4 -47.46 1.46 6.59
N ASN A 5 -47.05 0.54 5.72
CA ASN A 5 -46.53 -0.76 6.10
C ASN A 5 -45.09 -0.60 6.64
N PRO A 6 -44.83 -0.83 7.94
CA PRO A 6 -43.49 -0.69 8.51
C PRO A 6 -42.46 -1.61 7.83
N ASN A 7 -42.89 -2.72 7.23
CA ASN A 7 -42.01 -3.63 6.50
C ASN A 7 -41.49 -3.01 5.19
N GLN A 8 -42.29 -2.16 4.51
CA GLN A 8 -41.84 -1.45 3.30
C GLN A 8 -40.78 -0.39 3.63
N LYS A 9 -40.95 0.35 4.74
CA LYS A 9 -40.00 1.37 5.19
C LYS A 9 -38.67 0.77 5.65
N ASN A 10 -38.69 -0.44 6.20
CA ASN A 10 -37.49 -1.17 6.61
C ASN A 10 -36.74 -1.75 5.39
N ASN A 11 -37.45 -2.21 4.37
CA ASN A 11 -36.85 -2.70 3.13
C ASN A 11 -36.14 -1.58 2.34
N LEU A 12 -36.75 -0.39 2.27
CA LEU A 12 -36.15 0.80 1.63
C LEU A 12 -34.87 1.31 2.33
N LYS A 13 -34.69 1.05 3.62
CA LYS A 13 -33.47 1.41 4.36
C LYS A 13 -32.34 0.39 4.19
N MET A 14 -32.66 -0.90 4.02
CA MET A 14 -31.66 -1.96 3.78
C MET A 14 -31.08 -1.90 2.36
N GLU A 15 -31.86 -1.42 1.38
CA GLU A 15 -31.47 -1.42 -0.04
C GLU A 15 -30.38 -0.39 -0.39
N ASN A 16 -30.18 0.65 0.45
CA ASN A 16 -29.19 1.71 0.21
C ASN A 16 -27.86 1.55 0.97
N GLN A 17 -27.65 0.44 1.68
CA GLN A 17 -26.38 0.23 2.39
C GLN A 17 -25.33 -0.36 1.43
N ILE A 18 -24.35 0.46 1.06
CA ILE A 18 -23.29 0.03 0.14
C ILE A 18 -22.48 -1.09 0.81
N ASN A 19 -22.38 -2.23 0.13
CA ASN A 19 -21.54 -3.33 0.58
C ASN A 19 -20.07 -2.89 0.72
N LEU A 20 -19.51 -3.01 1.92
CA LEU A 20 -18.15 -2.56 2.25
C LEU A 20 -17.09 -3.18 1.34
N GLN A 21 -17.14 -4.50 1.11
CA GLN A 21 -16.13 -5.18 0.31
C GLN A 21 -16.16 -4.71 -1.15
N LYS A 22 -17.35 -4.67 -1.75
CA LYS A 22 -17.52 -4.18 -3.13
C LYS A 22 -17.09 -2.72 -3.29
N PHE A 23 -17.30 -1.90 -2.25
CA PHE A 23 -16.86 -0.51 -2.26
C PHE A 23 -15.35 -0.36 -2.15
N VAL A 24 -14.72 -1.09 -1.22
CA VAL A 24 -13.29 -0.91 -0.87
C VAL A 24 -12.37 -1.57 -1.89
N LEU A 25 -12.79 -2.69 -2.50
CA LEU A 25 -11.97 -3.48 -3.42
C LEU A 25 -11.33 -2.68 -4.57
N PRO A 26 -12.07 -1.87 -5.36
CA PRO A 26 -11.46 -1.10 -6.46
C PRO A 26 -10.43 -0.07 -5.96
N PHE A 27 -10.64 0.51 -4.78
CA PHE A 27 -9.67 1.45 -4.19
C PHE A 27 -8.39 0.74 -3.74
N ALA A 28 -8.51 -0.47 -3.21
CA ALA A 28 -7.36 -1.29 -2.83
C ALA A 28 -6.53 -1.70 -4.05
N LEU A 29 -7.19 -2.12 -5.14
CA LEU A 29 -6.52 -2.44 -6.40
C LEU A 29 -5.81 -1.22 -7.00
N LEU A 30 -6.48 -0.06 -7.01
CA LEU A 30 -5.89 1.20 -7.47
C LEU A 30 -4.66 1.59 -6.64
N LEU A 31 -4.78 1.53 -5.30
CA LEU A 31 -3.66 1.86 -4.42
C LEU A 31 -2.51 0.87 -4.59
N GLY A 32 -2.78 -0.42 -4.78
CA GLY A 32 -1.79 -1.42 -5.13
C GLY A 32 -1.04 -1.11 -6.42
N LEU A 33 -1.76 -0.72 -7.48
CA LEU A 33 -1.13 -0.30 -8.74
C LEU A 33 -0.25 0.94 -8.55
N ILE A 34 -0.74 1.95 -7.82
CA ILE A 34 0.05 3.14 -7.48
C ILE A 34 1.31 2.75 -6.69
N ARG A 35 1.18 1.84 -5.73
CA ARG A 35 2.31 1.37 -4.92
C ARG A 35 3.39 0.68 -5.75
N ILE A 36 2.97 -0.12 -6.74
CA ILE A 36 3.89 -0.76 -7.70
C ILE A 36 4.62 0.30 -8.51
N LEU A 37 3.92 1.33 -9.00
CA LEU A 37 4.56 2.41 -9.76
C LEU A 37 5.59 3.18 -8.93
N ILE A 38 5.28 3.48 -7.66
CA ILE A 38 6.20 4.17 -6.75
C ILE A 38 7.48 3.35 -6.52
N ASP A 39 7.39 2.02 -6.57
CA ASP A 39 8.54 1.12 -6.44
C ASP A 39 9.35 0.99 -7.72
N VAL A 40 8.68 0.75 -8.85
CA VAL A 40 9.32 0.45 -10.14
C VAL A 40 9.95 1.68 -10.78
N ILE A 41 9.35 2.87 -10.64
CA ILE A 41 9.88 4.09 -11.26
C ILE A 41 11.32 4.38 -10.78
N PRO A 42 11.61 4.53 -9.46
CA PRO A 42 12.97 4.76 -8.98
C PRO A 42 13.98 3.70 -9.45
N LYS A 43 13.54 2.43 -9.50
CA LYS A 43 14.32 1.29 -9.99
C LYS A 43 14.73 1.50 -11.46
N THR A 44 13.78 1.86 -12.33
CA THR A 44 14.04 2.08 -13.77
C THR A 44 14.88 3.33 -14.08
N PHE A 45 14.78 4.38 -13.27
CA PHE A 45 15.55 5.62 -13.45
C PHE A 45 16.92 5.56 -12.76
N SER A 46 17.34 4.40 -12.24
CA SER A 46 18.64 4.21 -11.56
C SER A 46 18.86 5.24 -10.44
N PHE A 47 17.82 5.47 -9.64
CA PHE A 47 17.92 6.37 -8.49
C PHE A 47 18.98 5.86 -7.50
N SER A 48 19.71 6.78 -6.88
CA SER A 48 20.63 6.41 -5.79
C SER A 48 19.87 5.83 -4.59
N ALA A 49 20.58 5.16 -3.69
CA ALA A 49 19.95 4.42 -2.59
C ALA A 49 19.06 5.28 -1.69
N ILE A 50 19.48 6.52 -1.38
CA ILE A 50 18.71 7.43 -0.51
C ILE A 50 17.32 7.74 -1.09
N PRO A 51 17.18 8.29 -2.31
CA PRO A 51 15.87 8.57 -2.87
C PRO A 51 15.03 7.30 -3.10
N TYR A 52 15.66 6.16 -3.42
CA TYR A 52 14.95 4.88 -3.50
C TYR A 52 14.30 4.50 -2.16
N TYR A 53 15.06 4.45 -1.06
CA TYR A 53 14.51 4.11 0.26
C TYR A 53 13.53 5.15 0.77
N SER A 54 13.68 6.42 0.36
CA SER A 54 12.74 7.48 0.70
C SER A 54 11.34 7.24 0.11
N THR A 55 11.25 6.49 -1.00
CA THR A 55 9.95 6.17 -1.63
C THR A 55 9.06 5.32 -0.74
N PHE A 56 9.63 4.51 0.15
CA PHE A 56 8.88 3.74 1.14
C PHE A 56 8.09 4.66 2.08
N PHE A 57 8.75 5.68 2.64
CA PHE A 57 8.10 6.64 3.53
C PHE A 57 7.05 7.49 2.81
N ILE A 58 7.35 7.89 1.58
CA ILE A 58 6.40 8.63 0.72
C ILE A 58 5.17 7.77 0.45
N ALA A 59 5.35 6.51 0.07
CA ALA A 59 4.27 5.56 -0.15
C ALA A 59 3.43 5.36 1.12
N PHE A 60 4.06 5.17 2.27
CA PHE A 60 3.36 4.99 3.54
C PHE A 60 2.46 6.19 3.90
N ILE A 61 2.95 7.41 3.72
CA ILE A 61 2.16 8.63 3.96
C ILE A 61 0.96 8.70 3.00
N ILE A 62 1.18 8.41 1.72
CA ILE A 62 0.12 8.38 0.70
C ILE A 62 -0.95 7.34 1.06
N GLU A 63 -0.53 6.15 1.45
CA GLU A 63 -1.42 5.05 1.86
C GLU A 63 -2.28 5.44 3.07
N VAL A 64 -1.69 6.03 4.10
CA VAL A 64 -2.42 6.51 5.29
C VAL A 64 -3.47 7.56 4.92
N ILE A 65 -3.07 8.59 4.14
CA ILE A 65 -3.98 9.65 3.70
C ILE A 65 -5.13 9.05 2.86
N PHE A 66 -4.80 8.13 1.97
CA PHE A 66 -5.77 7.49 1.10
C PHE A 66 -6.77 6.63 1.89
N ILE A 67 -6.32 5.82 2.85
CA ILE A 67 -7.21 5.03 3.72
C ILE A 67 -8.17 5.94 4.49
N VAL A 68 -7.67 7.04 5.09
CA VAL A 68 -8.52 8.01 5.80
C VAL A 68 -9.56 8.61 4.85
N PHE A 69 -9.17 8.93 3.62
CA PHE A 69 -10.09 9.43 2.59
C PHE A 69 -11.18 8.40 2.25
N ILE A 70 -10.81 7.13 2.06
CA ILE A 70 -11.78 6.06 1.77
C ILE A 70 -12.73 5.83 2.95
N ILE A 71 -12.24 5.85 4.19
CA ILE A 71 -13.09 5.75 5.39
C ILE A 71 -14.09 6.91 5.44
N LYS A 72 -13.64 8.15 5.19
CA LYS A 72 -14.51 9.34 5.15
C LYS A 72 -15.57 9.22 4.04
N LYS A 73 -15.17 8.74 2.86
CA LYS A 73 -16.08 8.52 1.73
C LYS A 73 -17.13 7.44 2.03
N PHE A 74 -16.70 6.34 2.66
CA PHE A 74 -17.61 5.27 3.06
C PHE A 74 -18.59 5.72 4.16
N LYS A 75 -18.13 6.54 5.11
CA LYS A 75 -18.97 7.17 6.15
C LYS A 75 -20.05 8.06 5.53
N LYS A 76 -19.71 8.85 4.52
CA LYS A 76 -20.69 9.73 3.84
C LYS A 76 -21.87 8.94 3.25
N ASN A 77 -21.61 7.74 2.74
CA ASN A 77 -22.61 6.94 2.06
C ASN A 77 -23.42 6.03 3.02
N ASN A 78 -22.86 5.65 4.17
CA ASN A 78 -23.47 4.67 5.09
C ASN A 78 -23.82 5.23 6.47
N GLY A 79 -23.58 6.53 6.71
CA GLY A 79 -23.81 7.16 8.01
C GLY A 79 -22.68 6.86 9.01
N ILE A 80 -23.04 6.72 10.28
CA ILE A 80 -22.06 6.51 11.36
C ILE A 80 -21.40 5.13 11.20
N LEU A 81 -20.07 5.11 11.16
CA LEU A 81 -19.29 3.88 11.10
C LEU A 81 -18.91 3.42 12.50
N THR A 82 -19.02 2.12 12.72
CA THR A 82 -18.44 1.44 13.89
C THR A 82 -16.92 1.35 13.76
N LEU A 83 -16.20 1.27 14.88
CA LEU A 83 -14.75 1.06 14.89
C LEU A 83 -14.36 -0.20 14.09
N LYS A 84 -15.15 -1.27 14.23
CA LYS A 84 -14.95 -2.53 13.49
C LYS A 84 -15.05 -2.35 11.98
N GLN A 85 -15.97 -1.52 11.48
CA GLN A 85 -16.09 -1.25 10.04
C GLN A 85 -14.90 -0.44 9.53
N SER A 86 -14.51 0.62 10.24
CA SER A 86 -13.35 1.44 9.88
C SER A 86 -12.05 0.62 9.85
N LEU A 87 -11.85 -0.25 10.84
CA LEU A 87 -10.70 -1.15 10.89
C LEU A 87 -10.70 -2.14 9.72
N LYS A 88 -11.85 -2.75 9.41
CA LYS A 88 -11.98 -3.65 8.25
C LYS A 88 -11.60 -2.97 6.93
N ILE A 89 -11.98 -1.70 6.74
CA ILE A 89 -11.62 -0.94 5.54
C ILE A 89 -10.11 -0.86 5.42
N GLY A 90 -9.41 -0.41 6.48
CA GLY A 90 -7.95 -0.28 6.47
C GLY A 90 -7.25 -1.62 6.21
N VAL A 91 -7.68 -2.68 6.91
CA VAL A 91 -7.09 -4.02 6.75
C VAL A 91 -7.27 -4.56 5.33
N ILE A 92 -8.47 -4.46 4.75
CA ILE A 92 -8.72 -4.96 3.38
C ILE A 92 -7.85 -4.21 2.36
N ILE A 93 -7.75 -2.88 2.49
CA ILE A 93 -6.92 -2.07 1.58
C ILE A 93 -5.46 -2.52 1.70
N MET A 94 -4.91 -2.55 2.91
CA MET A 94 -3.49 -2.87 3.13
C MET A 94 -3.13 -4.30 2.76
N LEU A 95 -4.00 -5.28 3.00
CA LEU A 95 -3.75 -6.66 2.60
C LEU A 95 -3.65 -6.79 1.07
N ILE A 96 -4.55 -6.16 0.33
CA ILE A 96 -4.57 -6.25 -1.14
C ILE A 96 -3.42 -5.44 -1.74
N THR A 97 -3.22 -4.20 -1.27
CA THR A 97 -2.09 -3.36 -1.70
C THR A 97 -0.75 -4.05 -1.43
N GLY A 98 -0.57 -4.59 -0.22
CA GLY A 98 0.65 -5.31 0.17
C GLY A 98 0.87 -6.56 -0.67
N LEU A 99 -0.18 -7.37 -0.91
CA LEU A 99 -0.07 -8.56 -1.74
C LEU A 99 0.33 -8.22 -3.19
N LEU A 100 -0.27 -7.18 -3.77
CA LEU A 100 0.09 -6.72 -5.12
C LEU A 100 1.53 -6.22 -5.19
N TYR A 101 1.93 -5.39 -4.22
CA TYR A 101 3.28 -4.85 -4.13
C TYR A 101 4.33 -5.96 -3.96
N THR A 102 4.14 -6.85 -2.98
CA THR A 102 5.08 -7.95 -2.71
C THR A 102 5.20 -8.89 -3.92
N SER A 103 4.10 -9.19 -4.60
CA SER A 103 4.13 -10.02 -5.81
C SER A 103 4.93 -9.34 -6.92
N ALA A 104 4.73 -8.03 -7.14
CA ALA A 104 5.46 -7.28 -8.15
C ALA A 104 6.95 -7.12 -7.80
N SER A 105 7.28 -6.83 -6.54
CA SER A 105 8.67 -6.74 -6.08
C SER A 105 9.38 -8.07 -6.24
N TYR A 106 8.73 -9.17 -5.85
CA TYR A 106 9.29 -10.51 -6.02
C TYR A 106 9.61 -10.83 -7.48
N ILE A 107 8.71 -10.49 -8.42
CA ILE A 107 8.95 -10.68 -9.85
C ILE A 107 10.15 -9.83 -10.29
N TYR A 108 10.22 -8.57 -9.86
CA TYR A 108 11.32 -7.68 -10.19
C TYR A 108 12.67 -8.22 -9.68
N ASP A 109 12.74 -8.55 -8.40
CA ASP A 109 13.95 -9.00 -7.70
C ASP A 109 14.37 -10.43 -8.12
N THR A 110 13.52 -11.19 -8.82
CA THR A 110 13.86 -12.56 -9.28
C THR A 110 14.17 -12.61 -10.78
N TYR A 111 13.42 -11.87 -11.60
CA TYR A 111 13.44 -12.05 -13.05
C TYR A 111 13.87 -10.81 -13.83
N ILE A 112 13.80 -9.62 -13.25
CA ILE A 112 14.12 -8.36 -13.95
C ILE A 112 15.52 -7.91 -13.59
N ASP A 113 15.79 -7.68 -12.31
CA ASP A 113 17.11 -7.28 -11.81
C ASP A 113 17.37 -7.90 -10.42
N PRO A 114 18.00 -9.09 -10.39
CA PRO A 114 18.30 -9.79 -9.13
C PRO A 114 19.34 -9.10 -8.26
N GLU A 115 20.20 -8.26 -8.84
CA GLU A 115 21.26 -7.59 -8.09
C GLU A 115 20.85 -6.21 -7.58
N PHE A 116 19.73 -5.67 -8.05
CA PHE A 116 19.25 -4.33 -7.69
C PHE A 116 19.29 -4.08 -6.17
N GLN A 117 18.71 -4.99 -5.37
CA GLN A 117 18.61 -4.82 -3.92
C GLN A 117 19.99 -4.85 -3.25
N ILE A 118 20.87 -5.74 -3.69
CA ILE A 118 22.22 -5.88 -3.16
C ILE A 118 23.06 -4.64 -3.49
N ASN A 119 23.04 -4.20 -4.75
CA ASN A 119 23.76 -3.02 -5.23
C ASN A 119 23.27 -1.75 -4.54
N THR A 120 21.96 -1.60 -4.37
CA THR A 120 21.35 -0.46 -3.69
C THR A 120 21.71 -0.43 -2.20
N ALA A 121 21.70 -1.59 -1.53
CA ALA A 121 22.10 -1.70 -0.13
C ALA A 121 23.59 -1.38 0.07
N MET A 122 24.47 -1.89 -0.79
CA MET A 122 25.90 -1.58 -0.74
C MET A 122 26.16 -0.09 -0.94
N SER A 123 25.52 0.55 -1.93
CA SER A 123 25.61 1.99 -2.16
C SER A 123 25.15 2.81 -0.95
N PHE A 124 24.15 2.33 -0.21
CA PHE A 124 23.73 2.95 1.03
C PHE A 124 24.80 2.85 2.12
N VAL A 125 25.35 1.65 2.35
CA VAL A 125 26.39 1.41 3.36
C VAL A 125 27.65 2.20 3.05
N GLU A 126 28.10 2.23 1.79
CA GLU A 126 29.26 3.01 1.36
C GLU A 126 29.15 4.49 1.75
N LYS A 127 27.93 5.04 1.69
CA LYS A 127 27.68 6.45 1.95
C LYS A 127 27.55 6.80 3.44
N PHE A 128 27.11 5.87 4.30
CA PHE A 128 26.79 6.16 5.70
C PHE A 128 27.59 5.36 6.73
N ALA A 129 28.24 4.28 6.32
CA ALA A 129 29.08 3.41 7.16
C ALA A 129 30.22 2.80 6.32
N PRO A 130 31.11 3.62 5.73
CA PRO A 130 32.15 3.15 4.81
C PRO A 130 33.13 2.15 5.47
N GLU A 131 33.37 2.31 6.77
CA GLU A 131 34.20 1.43 7.60
C GLU A 131 33.78 -0.04 7.55
N ILE A 132 32.47 -0.33 7.46
CA ILE A 132 31.94 -1.70 7.33
C ILE A 132 32.47 -2.35 6.03
N ILE A 133 32.57 -1.57 4.95
CA ILE A 133 33.04 -2.08 3.66
C ILE A 133 34.55 -2.24 3.67
N GLU A 134 35.28 -1.32 4.30
CA GLU A 134 36.75 -1.44 4.44
C GLU A 134 37.15 -2.68 5.24
N GLU A 135 36.49 -2.94 6.37
CA GLU A 135 36.68 -4.16 7.16
C GLU A 135 36.34 -5.42 6.35
N SER A 136 35.24 -5.40 5.61
CA SER A 136 34.84 -6.53 4.75
C SER A 136 35.86 -6.79 3.64
N ARG A 137 36.44 -5.74 3.03
CA ARG A 137 37.50 -5.87 2.01
C ARG A 137 38.82 -6.38 2.61
N ALA A 138 39.18 -5.92 3.81
CA ALA A 138 40.38 -6.37 4.50
C ALA A 138 40.33 -7.87 4.83
N GLN A 139 39.17 -8.38 5.25
CA GLN A 139 38.96 -9.81 5.53
C GLN A 139 39.03 -10.71 4.29
N ILE A 140 38.77 -10.18 3.10
CA ILE A 140 38.85 -10.93 1.83
C ILE A 140 40.30 -10.94 1.29
N ALA A 141 41.14 -10.01 1.74
CA ALA A 141 42.52 -9.85 1.30
C ALA A 141 43.54 -10.68 2.12
N GLU A 142 43.12 -11.28 3.24
CA GLU A 142 43.86 -12.32 4.00
C GLU A 142 43.50 -13.73 3.52
#